data_AF-A0A447S0G3-F1
#
_entry.id   AF-A0A447S0G3-F1
#
_cell.length_a   1.000
_cell.length_b   1.000
_cell.length_c   1.000
_cell.angle_alpha   90.00
_cell.angle_beta   90.00
_cell.angle_gamma   90.00
#
_symmetry.space_group_name_H-M   'P 1'
#
loop_
_entity.id
_entity.type
_entity.pdbx_description
1 polymer ?
#
loop_
_entity_poly.entity_id
_entity_poly.type
_entity_poly.pdbx_seq_one_letter_code
_entity_poly.pdbx_strand_id
1 'polypeptide(L)'
;MGATPLQIVRKVLLPEALPGLVNAATITLITLVGYSAMGGAVGAGGLGQIGYQYGYIGYNATVMNTVLVLLVVLVYLIQFSGDRIVRAVTHK
;
A
#
# COMPACT_ATOMS: atom_id res chain seq x y z
N MET A 1 17.61 29.35 18.79
CA MET A 1 18.59 28.30 18.44
C MET A 1 18.97 28.52 16.98
N GLY A 2 20.22 28.89 16.67
CA GLY A 2 20.67 29.28 15.31
C GLY A 2 20.81 28.11 14.32
N ALA A 3 19.82 27.21 14.27
CA ALA A 3 19.83 26.06 13.38
C ALA A 3 19.58 26.50 11.93
N THR A 4 20.35 25.96 10.99
CA THR A 4 20.13 26.22 9.56
C THR A 4 18.82 25.55 9.10
N PRO A 5 18.16 26.05 8.05
CA PRO A 5 16.90 25.47 7.56
C PRO A 5 16.98 23.95 7.31
N LEU A 6 18.11 23.47 6.78
CA LEU A 6 18.34 22.04 6.54
C LEU A 6 18.44 21.24 7.85
N GLN A 7 19.00 21.83 8.91
CA GLN A 7 19.04 21.20 10.24
C GLN A 7 17.63 21.09 10.83
N ILE A 8 16.78 22.11 10.65
CA ILE A 8 15.39 22.09 11.12
C ILE A 8 14.60 20.98 10.41
N VAL A 9 14.69 20.90 9.08
CA VAL A 9 14.00 19.86 8.30
C VAL A 9 14.43 18.46 8.74
N ARG A 10 15.74 18.20 8.80
CA ARG A 10 16.25 16.85 9.08
C ARG A 10 16.16 16.42 10.53
N LYS A 11 16.34 17.34 11.48
CA LYS A 11 16.44 16.99 12.91
C LYS A 11 15.16 17.23 13.69
N VAL A 12 14.23 18.02 13.16
CA VAL A 12 12.98 18.36 13.86
C VAL A 12 11.79 17.88 13.04
N LEU A 13 11.57 18.46 11.85
CA LEU A 13 10.34 18.21 11.08
C LEU A 13 10.22 16.75 10.62
N LEU A 14 11.28 16.16 10.07
CA LEU A 14 11.24 14.77 9.60
C LEU A 14 11.01 13.79 10.75
N PRO A 15 11.79 13.79 11.84
CA PRO A 15 11.55 12.90 12.98
C PRO A 15 10.16 13.06 13.61
N GLU A 16 9.65 14.28 13.68
CA GLU A 16 8.33 14.57 14.25
C GLU A 16 7.18 14.11 13.33
N ALA A 17 7.36 14.20 12.01
CA ALA A 17 6.38 13.75 11.01
C ALA A 17 6.52 12.27 10.61
N LEU A 18 7.57 11.57 11.06
CA LEU A 18 7.88 10.18 10.66
C LEU A 18 6.67 9.23 10.79
N PRO A 19 5.92 9.18 11.92
CA PRO A 19 4.75 8.31 12.03
C PRO A 19 3.69 8.60 10.96
N GLY A 20 3.47 9.89 10.65
CA GLY A 20 2.56 10.33 9.59
C GLY A 20 3.04 9.94 8.21
N LEU A 21 4.35 10.05 7.93
CA LEU A 21 4.94 9.66 6.66
C LEU A 21 4.85 8.15 6.41
N VAL A 22 5.08 7.33 7.44
CA VAL A 22 4.93 5.87 7.33
C VAL A 22 3.46 5.49 7.05
N ASN A 23 2.52 6.13 7.72
CA ASN A 23 1.10 5.92 7.47
C ASN A 23 0.72 6.30 6.02
N ALA A 24 1.16 7.49 5.56
CA ALA A 24 0.94 7.94 4.20
C ALA A 24 1.55 7.00 3.15
N ALA A 25 2.75 6.47 3.41
CA ALA A 25 3.39 5.48 2.56
C ALA A 25 2.60 4.16 2.52
N THR A 26 2.08 3.71 3.67
CA THR A 26 1.24 2.51 3.77
C THR A 26 -0.02 2.66 2.91
N ILE A 27 -0.72 3.78 3.03
CA ILE A 27 -1.91 4.08 2.22
C ILE A 27 -1.54 4.14 0.74
N THR A 28 -0.41 4.76 0.39
CA THR A 28 0.06 4.85 -1.00
C THR A 28 0.38 3.48 -1.59
N LEU A 29 0.97 2.56 -0.81
CA LEU A 29 1.20 1.19 -1.25
C LEU A 29 -0.13 0.45 -1.49
N ILE A 30 -1.12 0.64 -0.62
CA ILE A 30 -2.46 0.07 -0.79
C ILE A 30 -3.14 0.61 -2.05
N THR A 31 -3.07 1.91 -2.31
CA THR A 31 -3.65 2.50 -3.53
C THR A 31 -2.93 2.01 -4.79
N LEU A 32 -1.60 1.81 -4.72
CA LEU A 32 -0.83 1.23 -5.82
C LEU A 32 -1.23 -0.21 -6.14
N VAL A 33 -1.64 -1.02 -5.15
CA VAL A 33 -2.22 -2.36 -5.42
C VAL A 33 -3.47 -2.23 -6.27
N GLY A 34 -4.36 -1.27 -5.96
CA GLY A 34 -5.55 -0.98 -6.76
C GLY A 34 -5.21 -0.49 -8.18
N TYR A 35 -4.25 0.42 -8.31
CA TYR A 35 -3.78 0.89 -9.62
C TYR A 35 -3.13 -0.22 -10.44
N SER A 36 -2.34 -1.10 -9.83
CA SER A 36 -1.75 -2.26 -10.48
C SER A 36 -2.83 -3.24 -10.96
N ALA A 37 -3.87 -3.48 -10.16
CA ALA A 37 -4.99 -4.33 -10.56
C ALA A 37 -5.74 -3.77 -11.78
N MET A 38 -5.98 -2.45 -11.84
CA MET A 38 -6.51 -1.78 -13.02
C MET A 38 -5.54 -1.85 -14.22
N GLY A 39 -4.24 -1.79 -13.95
CA GLY A 39 -3.18 -2.04 -14.95
C GLY A 39 -3.30 -3.41 -15.63
N GLY A 40 -3.84 -4.41 -14.94
CA GLY A 40 -4.13 -5.73 -15.51
C GLY A 40 -5.08 -5.69 -16.71
N ALA A 41 -6.00 -4.71 -16.77
CA ALA A 41 -6.91 -4.54 -17.91
C ALA A 41 -6.20 -4.02 -19.18
N VAL A 42 -5.06 -3.33 -19.02
CA VAL A 42 -4.22 -2.83 -20.14
C VAL A 42 -3.03 -3.75 -20.43
N GLY A 43 -3.02 -4.98 -19.89
CA GLY A 43 -2.01 -6.00 -20.19
C GLY A 43 -0.75 -5.93 -19.31
N ALA A 44 -0.77 -5.22 -18.18
CA ALA A 44 0.34 -5.20 -17.23
C ALA A 44 0.52 -6.52 -16.46
N GLY A 45 -0.40 -7.50 -16.61
CA GLY A 45 -0.37 -8.76 -15.89
C GLY A 45 -0.88 -8.68 -14.45
N GLY A 46 -0.49 -9.67 -13.64
CA GLY A 46 -0.79 -9.73 -12.21
C GLY A 46 -2.20 -10.26 -11.86
N LEU A 47 -2.54 -10.16 -10.57
CA LEU A 47 -3.79 -10.69 -10.01
C LEU A 47 -5.03 -10.01 -10.63
N GLY A 48 -4.95 -8.71 -10.91
CA GLY A 48 -6.03 -7.97 -11.57
C GLY A 48 -6.35 -8.50 -12.97
N GLN A 49 -5.33 -8.84 -13.75
CA GLN A 49 -5.54 -9.45 -15.08
C GLN A 49 -6.19 -10.82 -14.96
N ILE A 50 -5.76 -11.66 -14.01
CA ILE A 50 -6.34 -12.99 -13.81
C ILE A 50 -7.81 -12.88 -13.40
N GLY A 51 -8.13 -11.96 -12.48
CA GLY A 51 -9.50 -11.69 -12.06
C GLY A 51 -10.36 -11.16 -13.21
N TYR A 52 -9.83 -10.26 -14.02
CA TYR A 52 -10.54 -9.71 -15.18
C TYR A 52 -10.79 -10.75 -16.27
N GLN A 53 -9.75 -11.48 -16.69
CA GLN A 53 -9.83 -12.39 -17.82
C GLN A 53 -10.55 -13.70 -17.47
N TYR A 54 -10.15 -14.36 -16.38
CA TYR A 54 -10.70 -15.67 -16.02
C TYR A 54 -11.91 -15.55 -15.09
N GLY A 55 -11.90 -14.59 -14.17
CA GLY A 55 -13.00 -14.37 -13.23
C GLY A 55 -14.20 -13.68 -13.88
N TYR A 56 -13.98 -12.49 -14.44
CA TYR A 56 -15.05 -11.65 -14.99
C TYR A 56 -15.45 -12.06 -16.41
N ILE A 57 -14.52 -12.00 -17.39
CA ILE A 57 -14.82 -12.37 -18.79
C ILE A 57 -15.12 -13.87 -18.90
N GLY A 58 -14.32 -14.71 -18.25
CA GLY A 58 -14.51 -16.15 -18.22
C GLY A 58 -15.66 -16.64 -17.33
N TYR A 59 -16.35 -15.73 -16.62
CA TYR A 59 -17.44 -16.02 -15.69
C TYR A 59 -17.12 -17.13 -14.65
N ASN A 60 -15.85 -17.27 -14.27
CA ASN A 60 -15.43 -18.25 -13.27
C ASN A 60 -15.47 -17.63 -11.86
N ALA A 61 -16.57 -17.86 -11.15
CA ALA A 61 -16.77 -17.35 -9.79
C ALA A 61 -15.69 -17.82 -8.80
N THR A 62 -15.17 -19.05 -8.96
CA THR A 62 -14.10 -19.57 -8.10
C THR A 62 -12.81 -18.77 -8.27
N VAL A 63 -12.43 -18.47 -9.51
CA VAL A 63 -11.23 -17.65 -9.80
C VAL A 63 -11.43 -16.22 -9.31
N MET A 64 -12.60 -15.63 -9.57
CA MET A 64 -12.91 -14.26 -9.12
C MET A 64 -12.79 -14.14 -7.59
N ASN A 65 -13.40 -15.06 -6.85
CA ASN A 65 -13.35 -15.06 -5.38
C ASN A 65 -11.93 -15.29 -4.85
N THR A 66 -11.16 -16.17 -5.49
CA THR A 66 -9.76 -16.42 -5.12
C THR A 66 -8.91 -15.17 -5.29
N VAL A 67 -9.04 -14.46 -6.42
CA VAL A 67 -8.31 -13.21 -6.67
C VAL A 67 -8.69 -12.13 -5.66
N LEU A 68 -9.98 -11.97 -5.35
CA LEU A 68 -10.45 -11.03 -4.33
C LEU A 68 -9.84 -11.32 -2.96
N VAL A 69 -9.87 -12.59 -2.52
CA VAL A 69 -9.27 -12.99 -1.23
C VAL A 69 -7.78 -12.70 -1.21
N LEU A 70 -7.05 -13.01 -2.28
CA LEU A 70 -5.61 -12.72 -2.37
C LEU A 70 -5.31 -11.22 -2.28
N LEU A 71 -6.08 -10.38 -2.98
CA LEU A 71 -5.92 -8.93 -2.93
C LEU A 71 -6.22 -8.38 -1.53
N VAL A 72 -7.29 -8.85 -0.89
CA VAL A 72 -7.63 -8.45 0.48
C VAL A 72 -6.52 -8.84 1.45
N VAL A 73 -6.04 -10.09 1.39
CA VAL A 73 -4.93 -10.56 2.23
C VAL A 73 -3.67 -9.71 2.02
N LEU A 74 -3.33 -9.37 0.78
CA LEU A 74 -2.19 -8.51 0.46
C LEU A 74 -2.33 -7.13 1.09
N VAL A 75 -3.49 -6.49 0.96
CA VAL A 75 -3.77 -5.18 1.57
C VAL A 75 -3.66 -5.25 3.10
N TYR A 76 -4.19 -6.30 3.72
CA TYR A 76 -4.06 -6.51 5.17
C TYR A 76 -2.60 -6.70 5.60
N LEU A 77 -1.78 -7.41 4.82
CA LEU A 77 -0.35 -7.57 5.10
C LEU A 77 0.38 -6.22 5.03
N ILE A 78 0.07 -5.39 4.04
CA ILE A 78 0.63 -4.04 3.90
C ILE A 78 0.20 -3.17 5.08
N GLN A 79 -1.09 -3.14 5.41
CA GLN A 79 -1.63 -2.35 6.52
C GLN A 79 -1.02 -2.78 7.85
N PHE A 80 -0.98 -4.08 8.12
CA PHE A 80 -0.41 -4.62 9.36
C PHE A 80 1.07 -4.29 9.50
N SER A 81 1.83 -4.38 8.41
CA SER A 81 3.25 -4.01 8.40
C SER A 81 3.42 -2.51 8.65
N GLY A 82 2.60 -1.67 7.99
CA GLY A 82 2.56 -0.22 8.20
C GLY A 82 2.25 0.15 9.64
N ASP A 83 1.18 -0.42 10.22
CA ASP A 83 0.76 -0.17 11.60
C ASP A 83 1.84 -0.60 12.61
N ARG A 84 2.53 -1.72 12.36
CA ARG A 84 3.65 -2.18 13.18
C ARG A 84 4.82 -1.19 13.14
N ILE A 85 5.16 -0.66 11.96
CA ILE A 85 6.23 0.34 11.81
C ILE A 85 5.81 1.65 12.47
N VAL A 86 4.59 2.13 12.26
CA VAL A 86 4.07 3.35 12.92
C VAL A 86 4.16 3.23 14.44
N ARG A 87 3.79 2.07 15.01
CA ARG A 87 3.92 1.83 16.47
C ARG A 87 5.37 1.82 16.94
N ALA A 88 6.29 1.28 16.15
CA ALA A 88 7.71 1.27 16.50
C ALA A 88 8.35 2.68 16.44
N VAL A 89 7.91 3.52 15.51
CA VAL A 89 8.44 4.89 15.34
C VAL A 89 7.75 5.89 16.28
N THR A 90 6.50 5.62 16.65
CA THR A 90 5.78 6.37 17.69
C THR A 90 6.21 5.86 19.07
N HIS A 91 7.48 6.04 19.41
CA HIS A 91 7.91 5.92 20.81
C HIS A 91 7.34 7.11 21.60
N LYS A 92 6.18 6.91 22.20
CA LYS A 92 5.78 7.60 23.44
C LYS A 92 6.13 6.71 24.62
#